data_AF-A0A954N1C4-F1
#
_entry.id   AF-A0A954N1C4-F1
#
_cell.length_a   1.000
_cell.length_b   1.000
_cell.length_c   1.000
_cell.angle_alpha   90.00
_cell.angle_beta   90.00
_cell.angle_gamma   90.00
#
_symmetry.space_group_name_H-M   'P 1'
#
loop_
_entity.id
_entity.type
_entity.pdbx_description
1 polymer ?
#
loop_
_entity_poly.entity_id
_entity_poly.type
_entity_poly.pdbx_seq_one_letter_code
_entity_poly.pdbx_strand_id
1 'polypeptide(L)'
;PAPPPPPPPKRSAFAQLMIEALKQQHAETGAGPRVIDDAPVEKEYHPEQAYPTDRLAEFFLFRSINPVYALFLLDKLAIADPNERLQIFESVLELPRSLIRAVRVPNPDRMPPGPLAVSLVDPEIIKRGILPPGDLYPQFDHDIPFEERKYAPPLGEKLRMLFDHEYPGVHGVFVQPVWSVGDLLEFGCDFHKYISGRDLAKQEGLIFRHILRLILLLGEFSQVVPPGLDPEEWRTDLRSLADRLTDCCKAVDPQSTEYMLAHAADVDVLVQEPQRPNPDEPTSTSPTEESTLSEENSADDFGGDIFDSE
;
A
#
# COMPACT_ATOMS: atom_id res chain seq x y z
N PRO A 1 36.87 10.28 0.02
CA PRO A 1 37.71 9.79 -1.11
C PRO A 1 37.04 8.54 -1.70
N ALA A 2 36.50 8.64 -2.92
CA ALA A 2 35.84 7.52 -3.58
C ALA A 2 36.86 6.39 -3.89
N PRO A 3 36.45 5.11 -3.82
CA PRO A 3 37.31 4.01 -4.23
C PRO A 3 37.61 4.10 -5.75
N PRO A 4 38.84 3.76 -6.20
CA PRO A 4 39.18 3.78 -7.60
C PRO A 4 38.30 2.79 -8.39
N PRO A 5 37.91 3.12 -9.64
CA PRO A 5 37.09 2.24 -10.46
C PRO A 5 37.81 0.89 -10.67
N PRO A 6 37.05 -0.23 -10.72
CA PRO A 6 37.64 -1.55 -10.92
C PRO A 6 38.37 -1.61 -12.27
N PRO A 7 39.53 -2.29 -12.35
CA PRO A 7 40.25 -2.43 -13.60
C PRO A 7 39.39 -3.19 -14.62
N PRO A 8 39.40 -2.78 -15.90
CA PRO A 8 38.61 -3.46 -16.93
C PRO A 8 38.99 -4.94 -17.00
N PRO A 9 38.03 -5.84 -17.27
CA PRO A 9 38.27 -7.27 -17.31
C PRO A 9 39.36 -7.57 -18.35
N LYS A 10 40.40 -8.33 -17.94
CA LYS A 10 41.50 -8.73 -18.82
C LYS A 10 40.96 -9.64 -19.93
N ARG A 11 40.71 -9.06 -21.10
CA ARG A 11 40.22 -9.77 -22.30
C ARG A 11 41.30 -10.74 -22.79
N SER A 12 40.92 -11.96 -23.16
CA SER A 12 41.86 -13.00 -23.62
C SER A 12 42.59 -12.57 -24.90
N ALA A 13 43.83 -13.03 -25.11
CA ALA A 13 44.65 -12.68 -26.27
C ALA A 13 43.97 -13.04 -27.62
N PHE A 14 43.19 -14.12 -27.63
CA PHE A 14 42.39 -14.53 -28.78
C PHE A 14 41.25 -13.55 -29.08
N ALA A 15 40.57 -13.03 -28.06
CA ALA A 15 39.53 -12.03 -28.24
C ALA A 15 40.08 -10.70 -28.79
N GLN A 16 41.30 -10.33 -28.39
CA GLN A 16 41.96 -9.12 -28.92
C GLN A 16 42.29 -9.26 -30.41
N LEU A 17 42.88 -10.39 -30.81
CA LEU A 17 43.17 -10.69 -32.22
C LEU A 17 41.91 -10.73 -33.10
N MET A 18 40.81 -11.28 -32.58
CA MET A 18 39.56 -11.37 -33.34
C MET A 18 38.92 -9.98 -33.55
N ILE A 19 38.98 -9.11 -32.53
CA ILE A 19 38.51 -7.72 -32.63
C ILE A 19 39.37 -6.92 -33.61
N GLU A 20 40.68 -7.13 -33.61
CA GLU A 20 41.60 -6.45 -34.53
C GLU A 20 41.38 -6.87 -35.99
N ALA A 21 41.19 -8.17 -36.23
CA ALA A 21 40.84 -8.71 -37.55
C ALA A 21 39.49 -8.17 -38.06
N LEU A 22 38.49 -8.07 -37.19
CA LEU A 22 37.18 -7.49 -37.53
C LEU A 22 37.26 -5.98 -37.81
N LYS A 23 38.11 -5.24 -37.08
CA LYS A 23 38.37 -3.81 -37.33
C LYS A 23 39.06 -3.58 -38.67
N GLN A 24 40.03 -4.43 -39.02
CA GLN A 24 40.71 -4.36 -40.33
C GLN A 24 39.74 -4.69 -41.48
N GLN A 25 38.95 -5.75 -41.36
CA GLN A 25 37.90 -6.05 -42.35
C GLN A 25 36.88 -4.93 -42.49
N HIS A 26 36.51 -4.26 -41.40
CA HIS A 26 35.58 -3.14 -41.46
C HIS A 26 36.18 -1.90 -42.16
N ALA A 27 37.47 -1.63 -41.93
CA ALA A 27 38.20 -0.54 -42.59
C ALA A 27 38.36 -0.77 -44.11
N GLU A 28 38.53 -2.02 -44.53
CA GLU A 28 38.71 -2.40 -45.94
C GLU A 28 37.40 -2.50 -46.72
N THR A 29 36.33 -3.00 -46.09
CA THR A 29 35.11 -3.39 -46.81
C THR A 29 33.91 -2.48 -46.54
N GLY A 30 33.96 -1.62 -45.52
CA GLY A 30 32.86 -0.72 -45.12
C GLY A 30 31.62 -1.44 -44.56
N ALA A 31 31.47 -2.74 -44.80
CA ALA A 31 30.41 -3.59 -44.27
C ALA A 31 31.01 -4.51 -43.19
N GLY A 32 30.64 -4.24 -41.94
CA GLY A 32 31.03 -5.02 -40.76
C GLY A 32 30.23 -4.57 -39.54
N PRO A 33 30.08 -5.42 -38.50
CA PRO A 33 29.43 -5.03 -37.27
C PRO A 33 30.23 -3.89 -36.65
N ARG A 34 29.61 -2.71 -36.53
CA ARG A 34 30.18 -1.60 -35.77
C ARG A 34 30.33 -2.08 -34.34
N VAL A 35 31.56 -2.07 -33.83
CA VAL A 35 31.79 -2.10 -32.39
C VAL A 35 31.11 -0.83 -31.88
N ILE A 36 29.97 -1.01 -31.22
CA ILE A 36 29.36 0.06 -30.42
C ILE A 36 30.40 0.29 -29.34
N ASP A 37 31.23 1.33 -29.50
CA ASP A 37 32.11 1.79 -28.44
C ASP A 37 31.26 1.90 -27.18
N ASP A 38 31.74 1.29 -26.09
CA ASP A 38 31.06 1.17 -24.80
C ASP A 38 30.19 2.41 -24.59
N ALA A 39 28.88 2.26 -24.83
CA ALA A 39 27.93 3.34 -24.66
C ALA A 39 28.21 3.91 -23.26
N PRO A 40 28.35 5.24 -23.10
CA PRO A 40 28.67 5.81 -21.82
C PRO A 40 27.69 5.21 -20.83
N VAL A 41 28.19 4.41 -19.88
CA VAL A 41 27.39 3.81 -18.82
C VAL A 41 26.61 4.98 -18.26
N GLU A 42 25.29 5.02 -18.52
CA GLU A 42 24.46 6.12 -18.06
C GLU A 42 24.73 6.24 -16.57
N LYS A 43 25.28 7.39 -16.18
CA LYS A 43 25.69 7.60 -14.79
C LYS A 43 24.46 7.33 -13.94
N GLU A 44 24.59 6.37 -13.03
CA GLU A 44 23.53 5.99 -12.10
C GLU A 44 22.99 7.28 -11.46
N TYR A 45 21.68 7.48 -11.56
CA TYR A 45 21.04 8.72 -11.10
C TYR A 45 21.21 8.84 -9.58
N HIS A 46 22.00 9.81 -9.14
CA HIS A 46 22.20 10.12 -7.73
C HIS A 46 21.61 11.51 -7.43
N PRO A 47 20.42 11.60 -6.82
CA PRO A 47 19.84 12.89 -6.47
C PRO A 47 20.66 13.57 -5.36
N GLU A 48 21.18 14.77 -5.61
CA GLU A 48 21.91 15.57 -4.62
C GLU A 48 20.98 16.43 -3.75
N GLN A 49 19.80 16.79 -4.28
CA GLN A 49 18.82 17.65 -3.62
C GLN A 49 17.40 17.12 -3.86
N ALA A 50 16.55 17.23 -2.84
CA ALA A 50 15.13 16.92 -2.92
C ALA A 50 14.33 18.14 -2.47
N TYR A 51 13.37 18.56 -3.28
CA TYR A 51 12.45 19.65 -2.95
C TYR A 51 11.08 19.08 -2.59
N PRO A 52 10.45 19.54 -1.49
CA PRO A 52 9.11 19.09 -1.12
C PRO A 52 8.12 19.51 -2.20
N THR A 53 7.27 18.57 -2.63
CA THR A 53 6.12 18.85 -3.49
C THR A 53 4.87 19.02 -2.63
N ASP A 54 3.81 19.61 -3.17
CA ASP A 54 2.53 19.76 -2.45
C ASP A 54 1.95 18.40 -2.01
N ARG A 55 2.23 17.34 -2.78
CA ARG A 55 1.83 15.96 -2.46
C ARG A 55 2.58 15.35 -1.29
N LEU A 56 3.67 15.97 -0.80
CA LEU A 56 4.42 15.45 0.36
C LEU A 56 3.54 15.37 1.61
N ALA A 57 2.60 16.31 1.79
CA ALA A 57 1.67 16.29 2.91
C ALA A 57 0.77 15.05 2.91
N GLU A 58 0.41 14.54 1.71
CA GLU A 58 -0.46 13.37 1.56
C GLU A 58 0.21 12.08 2.07
N PHE A 59 1.55 12.02 2.14
CA PHE A 59 2.27 10.85 2.64
C PHE A 59 1.97 10.58 4.11
N PHE A 60 1.76 11.62 4.92
CA PHE A 60 1.53 11.50 6.35
C PHE A 60 0.12 11.02 6.71
N LEU A 61 -0.79 10.98 5.72
CA LEU A 61 -2.16 10.50 5.90
C LEU A 61 -2.25 8.98 5.91
N PHE A 62 -1.28 8.30 5.28
CA PHE A 62 -1.25 6.86 5.15
C PHE A 62 -0.36 6.22 6.22
N ARG A 63 -0.98 5.41 7.08
CA ARG A 63 -0.32 4.74 8.22
C ARG A 63 -0.32 3.24 8.04
N SER A 64 -1.40 2.73 7.46
CA SER A 64 -1.66 1.30 7.29
C SER A 64 -1.00 0.71 6.05
N ILE A 65 -0.47 1.54 5.17
CA ILE A 65 0.10 1.20 3.86
C ILE A 65 1.35 2.03 3.59
N ASN A 66 2.27 1.51 2.76
CA ASN A 66 3.40 2.30 2.26
C ASN A 66 2.88 3.57 1.54
N PRO A 67 3.25 4.79 1.98
CA PRO A 67 2.68 6.02 1.44
C PRO A 67 2.93 6.24 -0.06
N VAL A 68 4.09 5.82 -0.58
CA VAL A 68 4.40 5.93 -2.01
C VAL A 68 3.47 5.04 -2.82
N TYR A 69 3.23 3.82 -2.35
CA TYR A 69 2.32 2.89 -3.00
C TYR A 69 0.87 3.36 -2.89
N ALA A 70 0.47 3.95 -1.75
CA ALA A 70 -0.87 4.49 -1.55
C ALA A 70 -1.20 5.60 -2.56
N LEU A 71 -0.28 6.54 -2.78
CA LEU A 71 -0.46 7.60 -3.78
C LEU A 71 -0.47 7.05 -5.21
N PHE A 72 0.38 6.07 -5.51
CA PHE A 72 0.35 5.38 -6.80
C PHE A 72 -1.01 4.71 -7.07
N LEU A 73 -1.63 4.13 -6.03
CA LEU A 73 -2.97 3.54 -6.12
C LEU A 73 -4.03 4.62 -6.26
N LEU A 74 -3.94 5.70 -5.47
CA LEU A 74 -4.89 6.82 -5.47
C LEU A 74 -5.11 7.37 -6.88
N ASP A 75 -4.04 7.54 -7.65
CA ASP A 75 -4.07 8.05 -9.02
C ASP A 75 -4.85 7.14 -10.00
N LYS A 76 -5.13 5.89 -9.61
CA LYS A 76 -5.83 4.87 -10.41
C LYS A 76 -7.24 4.55 -9.90
N LEU A 77 -7.55 4.87 -8.65
CA LEU A 77 -8.83 4.53 -8.01
C LEU A 77 -10.03 5.26 -8.64
N ALA A 78 -9.81 6.39 -9.32
CA ALA A 78 -10.86 7.12 -10.02
C ALA A 78 -11.54 6.28 -11.13
N ILE A 79 -10.78 5.41 -11.80
CA ILE A 79 -11.27 4.57 -12.91
C ILE A 79 -11.87 3.26 -12.40
N ALA A 80 -11.43 2.79 -11.23
CA ALA A 80 -11.79 1.49 -10.67
C ALA A 80 -13.27 1.40 -10.30
N ASP A 81 -13.89 0.26 -10.61
CA ASP A 81 -15.23 -0.07 -10.11
C ASP A 81 -15.20 -0.45 -8.61
N PRO A 82 -16.37 -0.60 -7.94
CA PRO A 82 -16.40 -0.93 -6.52
C PRO A 82 -15.70 -2.25 -6.14
N ASN A 83 -15.75 -3.27 -7.01
CA ASN A 83 -15.12 -4.56 -6.73
C ASN A 83 -13.60 -4.47 -6.89
N GLU A 84 -13.12 -3.77 -7.90
CA GLU A 84 -11.71 -3.47 -8.13
C GLU A 84 -11.14 -2.65 -6.98
N ARG A 85 -11.86 -1.60 -6.53
CA ARG A 85 -11.47 -0.81 -5.36
C ARG A 85 -11.34 -1.68 -4.11
N LEU A 86 -12.35 -2.52 -3.84
CA LEU A 86 -12.32 -3.43 -2.70
C LEU A 86 -11.14 -4.42 -2.80
N GLN A 87 -10.91 -4.99 -3.97
CA GLN A 87 -9.80 -5.90 -4.21
C GLN A 87 -8.45 -5.22 -3.94
N ILE A 88 -8.29 -3.97 -4.37
CA ILE A 88 -7.09 -3.18 -4.13
C ILE A 88 -6.91 -2.95 -2.62
N PHE A 89 -7.95 -2.52 -1.91
CA PHE A 89 -7.87 -2.24 -0.47
C PHE A 89 -7.62 -3.51 0.36
N GLU A 90 -8.22 -4.64 0.00
CA GLU A 90 -7.92 -5.92 0.67
C GLU A 90 -6.48 -6.37 0.38
N SER A 91 -5.97 -6.10 -0.83
CA SER A 91 -4.68 -6.62 -1.25
C SER A 91 -3.49 -6.04 -0.50
N VAL A 92 -3.63 -4.84 0.07
CA VAL A 92 -2.56 -4.17 0.81
C VAL A 92 -2.51 -4.58 2.28
N LEU A 93 -3.51 -5.32 2.75
CA LEU A 93 -3.62 -5.76 4.14
C LEU A 93 -3.10 -7.19 4.29
N GLU A 94 -2.12 -7.35 5.17
CA GLU A 94 -1.52 -8.66 5.42
C GLU A 94 -2.49 -9.63 6.13
N LEU A 95 -2.56 -10.85 5.60
CA LEU A 95 -3.20 -12.01 6.22
C LEU A 95 -2.22 -13.19 6.29
N PRO A 96 -2.28 -14.02 7.35
CA PRO A 96 -1.43 -15.21 7.47
C PRO A 96 -1.57 -16.16 6.29
N ARG A 97 -0.45 -16.75 5.85
CA ARG A 97 -0.37 -17.60 4.66
C ARG A 97 -1.30 -18.81 4.67
N SER A 98 -1.62 -19.33 5.85
CA SER A 98 -2.56 -20.44 6.03
C SER A 98 -3.97 -20.10 5.54
N LEU A 99 -4.36 -18.83 5.59
CA LEU A 99 -5.69 -18.36 5.18
C LEU A 99 -5.81 -18.05 3.69
N ILE A 100 -4.71 -17.71 3.02
CA ILE A 100 -4.72 -17.20 1.62
C ILE A 100 -5.51 -18.11 0.69
N ARG A 101 -5.38 -19.44 0.85
CA ARG A 101 -6.10 -20.40 0.00
C ARG A 101 -7.62 -20.35 0.16
N ALA A 102 -8.12 -20.02 1.35
CA ALA A 102 -9.54 -19.97 1.66
C ALA A 102 -10.20 -18.63 1.29
N VAL A 103 -9.40 -17.55 1.27
CA VAL A 103 -9.84 -16.18 0.93
C VAL A 103 -9.19 -15.69 -0.36
N ARG A 104 -8.98 -16.59 -1.32
CA ARG A 104 -8.35 -16.24 -2.59
C ARG A 104 -9.33 -15.43 -3.45
N VAL A 105 -8.79 -14.46 -4.19
CA VAL A 105 -9.52 -13.79 -5.27
C VAL A 105 -10.13 -14.83 -6.22
N PRO A 106 -11.44 -14.72 -6.52
CA PRO A 106 -12.09 -15.55 -7.52
C PRO A 106 -11.45 -15.46 -8.91
N ASN A 107 -11.61 -16.51 -9.71
CA ASN A 107 -11.16 -16.50 -11.10
C ASN A 107 -11.94 -15.48 -11.95
N PRO A 108 -11.36 -15.02 -13.09
CA PRO A 108 -12.01 -14.12 -14.03
C PRO A 108 -13.41 -14.55 -14.49
N ASP A 109 -13.70 -15.86 -14.51
CA ASP A 109 -15.02 -16.39 -14.89
C ASP A 109 -16.13 -16.04 -13.87
N ARG A 110 -15.78 -15.97 -12.58
CA ARG A 110 -16.71 -15.57 -11.50
C ARG A 110 -16.64 -14.07 -11.24
N MET A 111 -15.45 -13.49 -11.33
CA MET A 111 -15.21 -12.06 -11.14
C MET A 111 -14.50 -11.52 -12.39
N PRO A 112 -15.24 -11.05 -13.40
CA PRO A 112 -14.63 -10.49 -14.60
C PRO A 112 -13.80 -9.24 -14.26
N PRO A 113 -12.75 -8.95 -15.05
CA PRO A 113 -11.95 -7.76 -14.85
C PRO A 113 -12.78 -6.49 -15.08
N GLY A 114 -12.62 -5.51 -14.19
CA GLY A 114 -13.33 -4.26 -14.26
C GLY A 114 -12.66 -3.22 -15.18
N PRO A 115 -13.17 -1.98 -15.18
CA PRO A 115 -12.68 -0.90 -16.04
C PRO A 115 -11.21 -0.56 -15.80
N LEU A 116 -10.71 -0.56 -14.55
CA LEU A 116 -9.30 -0.22 -14.28
C LEU A 116 -8.37 -1.28 -14.88
N ALA A 117 -8.70 -2.57 -14.71
CA ALA A 117 -7.95 -3.67 -15.27
C ALA A 117 -7.89 -3.57 -16.80
N VAL A 118 -9.05 -3.48 -17.45
CA VAL A 118 -9.15 -3.56 -18.92
C VAL A 118 -8.62 -2.30 -19.62
N SER A 119 -8.93 -1.11 -19.09
CA SER A 119 -8.62 0.15 -19.79
C SER A 119 -7.19 0.66 -19.56
N LEU A 120 -6.59 0.36 -18.40
CA LEU A 120 -5.32 0.97 -17.99
C LEU A 120 -4.26 -0.05 -17.60
N VAL A 121 -4.55 -0.96 -16.66
CA VAL A 121 -3.51 -1.82 -16.07
C VAL A 121 -3.03 -2.88 -17.06
N ASP A 122 -3.95 -3.58 -17.73
CA ASP A 122 -3.60 -4.65 -18.66
C ASP A 122 -2.82 -4.12 -19.88
N PRO A 123 -3.25 -3.02 -20.56
CA PRO A 123 -2.47 -2.44 -21.65
C PRO A 123 -1.07 -1.96 -21.22
N GLU A 124 -0.94 -1.35 -20.03
CA GLU A 124 0.36 -0.86 -19.54
C GLU A 124 1.32 -2.01 -19.21
N ILE A 125 0.82 -3.10 -18.61
CA ILE A 125 1.62 -4.31 -18.35
C ILE A 125 2.15 -4.92 -19.64
N ILE A 126 1.29 -5.05 -20.66
CA ILE A 126 1.67 -5.60 -21.96
C ILE A 126 2.68 -4.68 -22.66
N LYS A 127 2.40 -3.37 -22.68
CA LYS A 127 3.24 -2.36 -23.34
C LYS A 127 4.65 -2.27 -22.74
N ARG A 128 4.76 -2.43 -21.41
CA ARG A 128 6.04 -2.46 -20.69
C ARG A 128 6.73 -3.83 -20.76
N GLY A 129 6.08 -4.84 -21.33
CA GLY A 129 6.63 -6.19 -21.46
C GLY A 129 6.79 -6.92 -20.12
N ILE A 130 6.02 -6.53 -19.10
CA ILE A 130 6.10 -7.11 -17.75
C ILE A 130 5.47 -8.52 -17.73
N LEU A 131 4.35 -8.70 -18.45
CA LEU A 131 3.67 -9.98 -18.58
C LEU A 131 3.19 -10.16 -20.04
N PRO A 132 3.36 -11.35 -20.64
CA PRO A 132 2.84 -11.59 -21.98
C PRO A 132 1.30 -11.68 -21.98
N PRO A 133 0.63 -11.28 -23.08
CA PRO A 133 -0.84 -11.27 -23.16
C PRO A 133 -1.51 -12.62 -22.82
N GLY A 134 -0.87 -13.74 -23.16
CA GLY A 134 -1.40 -15.08 -22.89
C GLY A 134 -1.42 -15.46 -21.40
N ASP A 135 -0.61 -14.81 -20.57
CA ASP A 135 -0.53 -15.07 -19.13
C ASP A 135 -1.42 -14.12 -18.30
N LEU A 136 -2.01 -13.08 -18.90
CA LEU A 136 -2.94 -12.18 -18.21
C LEU A 136 -4.26 -12.88 -17.82
N TYR A 137 -4.80 -13.66 -18.74
CA TYR A 137 -6.05 -14.39 -18.59
C TYR A 137 -5.91 -15.78 -19.22
N PRO A 138 -5.11 -16.68 -18.59
CA PRO A 138 -4.92 -18.03 -19.10
C PRO A 138 -6.25 -18.78 -19.08
N GLN A 139 -6.50 -19.59 -20.12
CA GLN A 139 -7.66 -20.47 -20.15
C GLN A 139 -7.53 -21.52 -19.05
N PHE A 140 -8.59 -21.67 -18.24
CA PHE A 140 -8.61 -22.67 -17.20
C PHE A 140 -8.92 -24.04 -17.79
N ASP A 141 -7.94 -24.94 -17.75
CA ASP A 141 -8.09 -26.32 -18.19
C ASP A 141 -8.02 -27.27 -16.98
N HIS A 142 -9.08 -28.05 -16.78
CA HIS A 142 -9.20 -29.01 -15.70
C HIS A 142 -8.27 -30.21 -15.87
N ASP A 143 -7.90 -30.55 -17.10
CA ASP A 143 -7.09 -31.72 -17.45
C ASP A 143 -5.59 -31.48 -17.18
N ILE A 144 -5.19 -30.22 -17.01
CA ILE A 144 -3.81 -29.85 -16.67
C ILE A 144 -3.54 -30.20 -15.19
N PRO A 145 -2.40 -30.88 -14.89
CA PRO A 145 -1.96 -31.12 -13.52
C PRO A 145 -1.88 -29.82 -12.69
N PHE A 146 -2.22 -29.88 -11.41
CA PHE A 146 -2.30 -28.69 -10.54
C PHE A 146 -1.02 -27.81 -10.57
N GLU A 147 0.15 -28.43 -10.68
CA GLU A 147 1.46 -27.77 -10.71
C GLU A 147 1.69 -26.94 -11.99
N GLU A 148 1.07 -27.32 -13.09
CA GLU A 148 1.20 -26.67 -14.40
C GLU A 148 0.06 -25.67 -14.67
N ARG A 149 -0.94 -25.59 -13.78
CA ARG A 149 -2.07 -24.67 -13.92
C ARG A 149 -1.61 -23.24 -13.77
N LYS A 150 -1.80 -22.46 -14.83
CA LYS A 150 -1.64 -21.01 -14.81
C LYS A 150 -2.92 -20.37 -14.29
N TYR A 151 -2.78 -19.43 -13.36
CA TYR A 151 -3.87 -18.61 -12.87
C TYR A 151 -3.66 -17.17 -13.33
N ALA A 152 -4.75 -16.49 -13.68
CA ALA A 152 -4.71 -15.06 -13.95
C ALA A 152 -4.19 -14.32 -12.71
N PRO A 153 -3.19 -13.42 -12.83
CA PRO A 153 -2.77 -12.60 -11.72
C PRO A 153 -3.93 -11.66 -11.34
N PRO A 154 -4.33 -11.59 -10.06
CA PRO A 154 -5.36 -10.67 -9.60
C PRO A 154 -4.91 -9.21 -9.70
N LEU A 155 -5.86 -8.27 -9.67
CA LEU A 155 -5.59 -6.84 -9.91
C LEU A 155 -4.53 -6.26 -8.97
N GLY A 156 -4.56 -6.63 -7.68
CA GLY A 156 -3.56 -6.19 -6.72
C GLY A 156 -2.15 -6.59 -7.13
N GLU A 157 -1.95 -7.82 -7.59
CA GLU A 157 -0.63 -8.29 -8.08
C GLU A 157 -0.22 -7.59 -9.37
N LYS A 158 -1.16 -7.36 -10.30
CA LYS A 158 -0.91 -6.60 -11.53
C LYS A 158 -0.44 -5.17 -11.23
N LEU A 159 -1.12 -4.49 -10.30
CA LEU A 159 -0.72 -3.15 -9.85
C LEU A 159 0.64 -3.16 -9.15
N ARG A 160 0.93 -4.21 -8.39
CA ARG A 160 2.25 -4.39 -7.77
C ARG A 160 3.35 -4.54 -8.82
N MET A 161 3.14 -5.38 -9.84
CA MET A 161 4.09 -5.55 -10.94
C MET A 161 4.34 -4.23 -11.68
N LEU A 162 3.28 -3.45 -11.94
CA LEU A 162 3.39 -2.14 -12.56
C LEU A 162 4.16 -1.15 -11.68
N PHE A 163 3.92 -1.17 -10.36
CA PHE A 163 4.60 -0.33 -9.39
C PHE A 163 6.10 -0.65 -9.30
N ASP A 164 6.48 -1.93 -9.19
CA ASP A 164 7.88 -2.34 -9.10
C ASP A 164 8.67 -1.95 -10.35
N HIS A 165 8.03 -1.95 -11.52
CA HIS A 165 8.63 -1.46 -12.76
C HIS A 165 8.81 0.07 -12.75
N GLU A 166 7.88 0.83 -12.18
CA GLU A 166 7.91 2.31 -12.20
C GLU A 166 8.79 2.89 -11.08
N TYR A 167 8.86 2.21 -9.94
CA TYR A 167 9.58 2.65 -8.74
C TYR A 167 10.50 1.55 -8.18
N PRO A 168 11.53 1.12 -8.93
CA PRO A 168 12.39 0.00 -8.53
C PRO A 168 13.18 0.25 -7.22
N GLY A 169 13.38 1.52 -6.85
CA GLY A 169 14.06 1.91 -5.61
C GLY A 169 13.18 1.91 -4.35
N VAL A 170 11.87 1.65 -4.48
CA VAL A 170 10.96 1.64 -3.33
C VAL A 170 10.83 0.23 -2.78
N HIS A 171 11.13 0.07 -1.50
CA HIS A 171 11.07 -1.21 -0.80
C HIS A 171 10.01 -1.18 0.31
N GLY A 172 9.69 -2.34 0.88
CA GLY A 172 8.73 -2.44 1.97
C GLY A 172 7.27 -2.31 1.53
N VAL A 173 6.97 -2.42 0.23
CA VAL A 173 5.60 -2.60 -0.25
C VAL A 173 5.22 -4.06 -0.08
N PHE A 174 4.04 -4.32 0.46
CA PHE A 174 3.45 -5.64 0.59
C PHE A 174 2.13 -5.68 -0.16
N VAL A 175 1.91 -6.73 -0.94
CA VAL A 175 0.66 -6.98 -1.66
C VAL A 175 0.37 -8.48 -1.63
N GLN A 176 -0.87 -8.84 -1.33
CA GLN A 176 -1.34 -10.22 -1.28
C GLN A 176 -2.73 -10.34 -1.90
N PRO A 177 -3.01 -11.37 -2.71
CA PRO A 177 -4.31 -11.53 -3.34
C PRO A 177 -5.36 -12.08 -2.36
N VAL A 178 -6.05 -11.18 -1.67
CA VAL A 178 -7.08 -11.51 -0.68
C VAL A 178 -8.46 -11.04 -1.17
N TRP A 179 -9.48 -11.86 -0.93
CA TRP A 179 -10.89 -11.57 -1.17
C TRP A 179 -11.73 -12.17 -0.04
N SER A 180 -11.63 -11.55 1.12
CA SER A 180 -12.34 -11.95 2.35
C SER A 180 -13.56 -11.08 2.60
N VAL A 181 -13.45 -9.76 2.41
CA VAL A 181 -14.54 -8.81 2.65
C VAL A 181 -15.53 -8.84 1.51
N GLY A 182 -15.05 -8.96 0.27
CA GLY A 182 -15.94 -9.16 -0.87
C GLY A 182 -16.84 -10.39 -0.71
N ASP A 183 -16.30 -11.52 -0.26
CA ASP A 183 -17.12 -12.69 0.07
C ASP A 183 -18.08 -12.40 1.25
N LEU A 184 -17.62 -11.75 2.33
CA LEU A 184 -18.49 -11.38 3.46
C LEU A 184 -19.69 -10.52 3.03
N LEU A 185 -19.49 -9.61 2.08
CA LEU A 185 -20.57 -8.80 1.50
C LEU A 185 -21.56 -9.66 0.70
N GLU A 186 -21.10 -10.69 -0.02
CA GLU A 186 -21.98 -11.67 -0.70
C GLU A 186 -22.83 -12.46 0.30
N PHE A 187 -22.31 -12.73 1.51
CA PHE A 187 -23.07 -13.32 2.62
C PHE A 187 -24.00 -12.32 3.34
N GLY A 188 -24.14 -11.09 2.82
CA GLY A 188 -25.04 -10.07 3.37
C GLY A 188 -24.54 -9.49 4.70
N CYS A 189 -23.23 -9.41 4.90
CA CYS A 189 -22.61 -8.99 6.16
C CYS A 189 -22.96 -9.90 7.36
N ASP A 190 -23.34 -11.16 7.12
CA ASP A 190 -23.55 -12.14 8.18
C ASP A 190 -22.24 -12.93 8.42
N PHE A 191 -21.50 -12.51 9.44
CA PHE A 191 -20.19 -13.05 9.75
C PHE A 191 -20.25 -14.54 10.14
N HIS A 192 -21.26 -14.97 10.91
CA HIS A 192 -21.40 -16.37 11.32
C HIS A 192 -21.67 -17.28 10.12
N LYS A 193 -22.52 -16.84 9.17
CA LYS A 193 -22.76 -17.59 7.93
C LYS A 193 -21.51 -17.66 7.07
N TYR A 194 -20.77 -16.57 6.93
CA TYR A 194 -19.53 -16.55 6.17
C TYR A 194 -18.48 -17.51 6.74
N ILE A 195 -18.20 -17.42 8.04
CA ILE A 195 -17.21 -18.27 8.72
C ILE A 195 -17.59 -19.75 8.65
N SER A 196 -18.88 -20.07 8.86
CA SER A 196 -19.37 -21.45 8.78
C SER A 196 -19.35 -21.98 7.34
N GLY A 197 -19.72 -21.14 6.36
CA GLY A 197 -19.76 -21.53 4.95
C GLY A 197 -18.38 -21.78 4.32
N ARG A 198 -17.32 -21.20 4.88
CA ARG A 198 -15.93 -21.36 4.42
C ARG A 198 -15.06 -22.24 5.33
N ASP A 199 -15.65 -22.86 6.36
CA ASP A 199 -14.93 -23.66 7.37
C ASP A 199 -13.76 -22.89 8.03
N LEU A 200 -14.01 -21.61 8.38
CA LEU A 200 -12.99 -20.69 8.91
C LEU A 200 -13.06 -20.53 10.43
N ALA A 201 -13.80 -21.37 11.15
CA ALA A 201 -14.06 -21.21 12.59
C ALA A 201 -12.77 -21.06 13.44
N LYS A 202 -11.69 -21.75 13.05
CA LYS A 202 -10.39 -21.66 13.77
C LYS A 202 -9.64 -20.34 13.55
N GLN A 203 -10.02 -19.57 12.54
CA GLN A 203 -9.31 -18.37 12.09
C GLN A 203 -10.21 -17.13 12.12
N GLU A 204 -11.36 -17.23 12.79
CA GLU A 204 -12.37 -16.18 12.91
C GLU A 204 -11.76 -14.84 13.36
N GLY A 205 -10.96 -14.85 14.43
CA GLY A 205 -10.32 -13.65 14.96
C GLY A 205 -9.32 -12.97 14.00
N LEU A 206 -8.71 -13.72 13.07
CA LEU A 206 -7.82 -13.13 12.06
C LEU A 206 -8.61 -12.42 10.97
N ILE A 207 -9.72 -13.00 10.52
CA ILE A 207 -10.63 -12.37 9.58
C ILE A 207 -11.24 -11.12 10.21
N PHE A 208 -11.72 -11.21 11.46
CA PHE A 208 -12.26 -10.08 12.18
C PHE A 208 -11.28 -8.90 12.26
N ARG A 209 -10.02 -9.19 12.64
CA ARG A 209 -8.96 -8.17 12.66
C ARG A 209 -8.65 -7.60 11.28
N HIS A 210 -8.72 -8.41 10.23
CA HIS A 210 -8.51 -7.94 8.86
C HIS A 210 -9.60 -6.96 8.42
N ILE A 211 -10.86 -7.23 8.74
CA ILE A 211 -11.98 -6.32 8.46
C ILE A 211 -11.80 -5.00 9.22
N LEU A 212 -11.42 -5.04 10.50
CA LEU A 212 -11.15 -3.83 11.27
C LEU A 212 -10.01 -2.99 10.68
N ARG A 213 -8.92 -3.63 10.24
CA ARG A 213 -7.83 -2.94 9.54
C ARG A 213 -8.30 -2.31 8.22
N LEU A 214 -9.20 -2.98 7.50
CA LEU A 214 -9.80 -2.42 6.30
C LEU A 214 -10.63 -1.18 6.59
N ILE A 215 -11.45 -1.18 7.65
CA ILE A 215 -12.24 0.00 8.05
C ILE A 215 -11.32 1.21 8.29
N LEU A 216 -10.20 1.00 9.01
CA LEU A 216 -9.22 2.07 9.24
C LEU A 216 -8.56 2.55 7.94
N LEU A 217 -8.19 1.63 7.05
CA LEU A 217 -7.62 1.94 5.74
C LEU A 217 -8.59 2.77 4.88
N LEU A 218 -9.87 2.42 4.85
CA LEU A 218 -10.90 3.21 4.16
C LEU A 218 -11.01 4.62 4.75
N GLY A 219 -10.86 4.74 6.07
CA GLY A 219 -10.75 6.03 6.76
C GLY A 219 -9.58 6.87 6.26
N GLU A 220 -8.38 6.28 6.14
CA GLU A 220 -7.18 6.95 5.58
C GLU A 220 -7.43 7.42 4.13
N PHE A 221 -7.93 6.54 3.26
CA PHE A 221 -8.22 6.89 1.86
C PHE A 221 -9.36 7.90 1.68
N SER A 222 -10.29 8.02 2.64
CA SER A 222 -11.36 9.03 2.58
C SER A 222 -10.85 10.48 2.77
N GLN A 223 -9.64 10.65 3.30
CA GLN A 223 -9.03 11.96 3.53
C GLN A 223 -8.43 12.55 2.26
N VAL A 224 -8.09 11.72 1.27
CA VAL A 224 -7.48 12.14 0.00
C VAL A 224 -8.39 11.76 -1.16
N VAL A 225 -8.56 12.67 -2.11
CA VAL A 225 -9.47 12.47 -3.24
C VAL A 225 -8.66 12.06 -4.48
N PRO A 226 -9.03 10.97 -5.17
CA PRO A 226 -8.47 10.62 -6.46
C PRO A 226 -8.62 11.75 -7.49
N PRO A 227 -7.63 11.95 -8.38
CA PRO A 227 -7.73 12.99 -9.40
C PRO A 227 -8.91 12.69 -10.34
N GLY A 228 -9.75 13.71 -10.57
CA GLY A 228 -10.88 13.63 -11.51
C GLY A 228 -12.19 13.06 -10.95
N LEU A 229 -12.25 12.76 -9.65
CA LEU A 229 -13.47 12.33 -8.97
C LEU A 229 -14.03 13.45 -8.08
N ASP A 230 -15.35 13.46 -7.86
CA ASP A 230 -15.97 14.39 -6.92
C ASP A 230 -15.60 14.03 -5.47
N PRO A 231 -15.11 14.99 -4.65
CA PRO A 231 -14.73 14.75 -3.26
C PRO A 231 -15.85 14.18 -2.38
N GLU A 232 -17.08 14.64 -2.57
CA GLU A 232 -18.20 14.24 -1.72
C GLU A 232 -18.71 12.85 -2.09
N GLU A 233 -18.81 12.53 -3.39
CA GLU A 233 -19.08 11.18 -3.87
C GLU A 233 -18.06 10.17 -3.34
N TRP A 234 -16.76 10.47 -3.49
CA TRP A 234 -15.67 9.60 -3.00
C TRP A 234 -15.78 9.31 -1.50
N ARG A 235 -15.95 10.36 -0.70
CA ARG A 235 -16.06 10.23 0.76
C ARG A 235 -17.32 9.47 1.17
N THR A 236 -18.43 9.71 0.49
CA THR A 236 -19.70 9.06 0.79
C THR A 236 -19.62 7.56 0.50
N ASP A 237 -19.04 7.18 -0.63
CA ASP A 237 -18.85 5.78 -1.01
C ASP A 237 -17.99 5.03 0.01
N LEU A 238 -16.82 5.59 0.36
CA LEU A 238 -15.92 4.94 1.32
C LEU A 238 -16.51 4.88 2.73
N ARG A 239 -17.19 5.94 3.18
CA ARG A 239 -17.88 5.94 4.49
C ARG A 239 -19.00 4.93 4.50
N SER A 240 -19.83 4.85 3.45
CA SER A 240 -20.91 3.87 3.37
C SER A 240 -20.39 2.44 3.46
N LEU A 241 -19.27 2.13 2.80
CA LEU A 241 -18.63 0.83 2.93
C LEU A 241 -18.07 0.60 4.35
N ALA A 242 -17.36 1.58 4.91
CA ALA A 242 -16.81 1.49 6.26
C ALA A 242 -17.88 1.32 7.34
N ASP A 243 -19.01 2.02 7.23
CA ASP A 243 -20.16 1.93 8.14
C ASP A 243 -20.79 0.54 8.08
N ARG A 244 -21.04 0.02 6.87
CA ARG A 244 -21.57 -1.34 6.68
C ARG A 244 -20.66 -2.42 7.29
N LEU A 245 -19.35 -2.27 7.16
CA LEU A 245 -18.38 -3.19 7.76
C LEU A 245 -18.31 -3.02 9.28
N THR A 246 -18.42 -1.78 9.77
CA THR A 246 -18.45 -1.48 11.20
C THR A 246 -19.67 -2.11 11.86
N ASP A 247 -20.85 -2.00 11.25
CA ASP A 247 -22.08 -2.65 11.72
C ASP A 247 -21.95 -4.17 11.73
N CYS A 248 -21.32 -4.75 10.70
CA CYS A 248 -20.99 -6.18 10.67
C CYS A 248 -20.10 -6.58 11.85
N CYS A 249 -19.03 -5.83 12.13
CA CYS A 249 -18.12 -6.11 13.24
C CYS A 249 -18.79 -5.93 14.60
N LYS A 250 -19.61 -4.89 14.77
CA LYS A 250 -20.41 -4.66 15.99
C LYS A 250 -21.39 -5.78 16.26
N ALA A 251 -22.00 -6.38 15.23
CA ALA A 251 -22.89 -7.51 15.40
C ALA A 251 -22.18 -8.76 15.96
N VAL A 252 -20.88 -8.90 15.74
CA VAL A 252 -20.04 -10.01 16.22
C VAL A 252 -19.49 -9.74 17.62
N ASP A 253 -18.78 -8.61 17.77
CA ASP A 253 -18.19 -8.18 19.02
C ASP A 253 -18.15 -6.63 19.08
N PRO A 254 -19.14 -6.00 19.73
CA PRO A 254 -19.19 -4.55 19.89
C PRO A 254 -17.98 -4.01 20.66
N GLN A 255 -17.56 -4.69 21.73
CA GLN A 255 -16.54 -4.18 22.65
C GLN A 255 -15.17 -4.14 21.97
N SER A 256 -14.78 -5.20 21.26
CA SER A 256 -13.52 -5.22 20.52
C SER A 256 -13.52 -4.23 19.36
N THR A 257 -14.66 -4.06 18.70
CA THR A 257 -14.82 -3.11 17.59
C THR A 257 -14.62 -1.67 18.08
N GLU A 258 -15.33 -1.28 19.15
CA GLU A 258 -15.23 0.05 19.74
C GLU A 258 -13.82 0.32 20.26
N TYR A 259 -13.21 -0.64 20.96
CA TYR A 259 -11.85 -0.51 21.46
C TYR A 259 -10.84 -0.24 20.33
N MET A 260 -10.89 -1.01 19.24
CA MET A 260 -9.96 -0.84 18.12
C MET A 260 -10.17 0.49 17.38
N LEU A 261 -11.41 0.92 17.19
CA LEU A 261 -11.71 2.19 16.53
C LEU A 261 -11.31 3.40 17.40
N ALA A 262 -11.56 3.33 18.71
CA ALA A 262 -11.14 4.37 19.65
C ALA A 262 -9.60 4.45 19.75
N HIS A 263 -8.93 3.31 19.88
CA HIS A 263 -7.47 3.28 19.97
C HIS A 263 -6.79 3.80 18.70
N ALA A 264 -7.36 3.52 17.52
CA ALA A 264 -6.85 4.06 16.26
C ALA A 264 -7.01 5.59 16.16
N ALA A 265 -8.01 6.17 16.82
CA ALA A 265 -8.19 7.62 16.91
C ALA A 265 -7.21 8.26 17.90
N ASP A 266 -6.90 7.61 19.02
CA ASP A 266 -5.96 8.14 20.04
C ASP A 266 -4.51 8.22 19.52
N VAL A 267 -4.08 7.27 18.67
CA VAL A 267 -2.75 7.28 18.06
C VAL A 267 -2.55 8.46 17.10
N ASP A 268 -3.63 9.14 16.66
CA ASP A 268 -3.60 10.27 15.73
C ASP A 268 -3.16 11.60 16.38
N VAL A 269 -3.07 11.67 17.72
CA VAL A 269 -2.63 12.88 18.41
C VAL A 269 -1.10 12.95 18.40
N LEU A 270 -0.53 13.49 17.32
CA LEU A 270 0.88 13.87 17.30
C LEU A 270 1.10 15.03 18.29
N VAL A 271 1.74 14.72 19.43
CA VAL A 271 2.27 15.74 20.33
C VAL A 271 3.29 16.54 19.54
N GLN A 272 2.94 17.79 19.21
CA GLN A 272 3.85 18.74 18.59
C GLN A 272 5.10 18.83 19.47
N GLU A 273 6.27 18.50 18.93
CA GLU A 273 7.51 18.82 19.63
C GLU A 273 7.51 20.33 19.90
N PRO A 274 7.78 20.78 21.14
CA PRO A 274 7.90 22.20 21.42
C PRO A 274 9.00 22.75 20.52
N GLN A 275 8.66 23.78 19.73
CA GLN A 275 9.63 24.43 18.86
C GLN A 275 10.89 24.75 19.66
N ARG A 276 12.04 24.24 19.19
CA ARG A 276 13.31 24.67 19.75
C ARG A 276 13.41 26.18 19.55
N PRO A 277 13.68 26.98 20.60
CA PRO A 277 13.83 28.41 20.45
C PRO A 277 14.93 28.68 19.43
N ASN A 278 14.62 29.54 18.47
CA ASN A 278 15.50 29.96 17.41
C ASN A 278 16.71 30.69 18.03
N PRO A 279 17.98 30.27 17.79
CA PRO A 279 19.14 30.87 18.43
C PRO A 279 19.40 32.33 18.04
N ASP A 280 18.70 32.86 17.03
CA ASP A 280 18.89 34.20 16.48
C ASP A 280 17.82 35.24 16.90
N GLU A 281 16.93 34.90 17.84
CA GLU A 281 16.02 35.91 18.41
C GLU A 281 16.65 36.64 19.61
N PRO A 282 16.79 37.99 19.56
CA PRO A 282 17.31 38.74 20.69
C PRO A 282 16.31 38.75 21.84
N THR A 283 16.76 38.25 22.98
CA THR A 283 16.05 38.24 24.26
C THR A 283 15.71 39.67 24.69
N SER A 284 14.44 40.08 24.57
CA SER A 284 13.95 41.29 25.22
C SER A 284 13.31 40.94 26.57
N THR A 285 14.11 41.03 27.63
CA THR A 285 13.65 41.36 28.98
C THR A 285 13.05 42.78 28.92
N SER A 286 11.88 43.11 29.48
CA SER A 286 11.41 42.96 30.87
C SER A 286 10.08 43.77 31.04
N PRO A 287 9.60 44.12 32.26
CA PRO A 287 8.51 43.48 33.01
C PRO A 287 7.28 44.40 33.22
N THR A 288 6.13 43.91 33.69
CA THR A 288 5.16 44.69 34.50
C THR A 288 4.23 43.74 35.28
N GLU A 289 4.15 43.99 36.58
CA GLU A 289 3.34 43.31 37.60
C GLU A 289 1.89 43.85 37.69
N GLU A 290 1.13 43.19 38.57
CA GLU A 290 -0.18 43.52 39.18
C GLU A 290 -1.46 43.13 38.43
N SER A 291 -2.54 42.65 39.06
CA SER A 291 -2.89 42.08 40.39
C SER A 291 -4.43 42.03 40.42
N THR A 292 -5.01 41.12 41.22
CA THR A 292 -6.31 41.15 41.96
C THR A 292 -7.16 39.88 41.76
N LEU A 293 -7.15 38.93 42.71
CA LEU A 293 -7.96 38.76 43.95
C LEU A 293 -9.24 37.92 43.69
N SER A 294 -9.44 36.74 44.29
CA SER A 294 -9.84 36.46 45.70
C SER A 294 -9.71 34.93 45.97
N GLU A 295 -9.12 34.41 47.06
CA GLU A 295 -9.66 34.17 48.43
C GLU A 295 -11.00 33.40 48.42
N GLU A 296 -11.24 32.25 49.09
CA GLU A 296 -10.84 31.76 50.43
C GLU A 296 -11.12 30.23 50.58
N ASN A 297 -10.54 29.63 51.63
CA ASN A 297 -10.61 28.23 52.08
C ASN A 297 -12.01 27.71 52.49
N SER A 298 -12.26 26.40 52.35
CA SER A 298 -12.67 25.57 53.51
C SER A 298 -12.50 24.07 53.26
N ALA A 299 -11.78 23.42 54.17
CA ALA A 299 -11.83 21.98 54.38
C ALA A 299 -13.12 21.61 55.15
N ASP A 300 -13.71 20.46 54.80
CA ASP A 300 -14.44 19.50 55.65
C ASP A 300 -15.12 18.49 54.70
N ASP A 301 -14.65 17.25 54.69
CA ASP A 301 -15.26 16.12 55.40
C ASP A 301 -16.31 15.40 54.53
N PHE A 302 -15.94 14.25 53.97
CA PHE A 302 -16.87 13.11 53.85
C PHE A 302 -16.08 11.81 53.71
N GLY A 303 -16.07 11.05 54.80
CA GLY A 303 -15.42 9.75 54.92
C GLY A 303 -16.15 8.60 54.22
N GLY A 304 -15.49 7.44 54.26
CA GLY A 304 -16.04 6.17 53.77
C GLY A 304 -15.00 5.06 53.86
N ASP A 305 -14.47 4.80 55.07
CA ASP A 305 -13.75 3.56 55.36
C ASP A 305 -14.73 2.38 55.39
N ILE A 306 -14.33 1.33 54.68
CA ILE A 306 -15.09 0.10 54.42
C ILE A 306 -15.03 -0.81 55.66
N PHE A 307 -16.22 -1.29 56.07
CA PHE A 307 -16.43 -2.25 57.15
C PHE A 307 -15.73 -3.60 56.88
N ASP A 308 -15.09 -4.10 57.92
CA ASP A 308 -14.67 -5.48 58.12
C ASP A 308 -15.23 -5.90 59.49
N SER A 309 -16.06 -6.95 59.56
CA SER A 309 -16.33 -7.88 60.70
C SER A 309 -17.76 -8.46 60.68
N GLU A 310 -17.79 -9.81 60.70
CA GLU A 310 -18.87 -10.76 61.06
C GLU A 310 -20.07 -10.99 60.11
#